data_AF-A0A924QXC7-F1
#
_entry.id   AF-A0A924QXC7-F1
#
_cell.length_a   1.000
_cell.length_b   1.000
_cell.length_c   1.000
_cell.angle_alpha   90.00
_cell.angle_beta   90.00
_cell.angle_gamma   90.00
#
_symmetry.space_group_name_H-M   'P 1'
#
loop_
_entity.id
_entity.type
_entity.pdbx_description
1 polymer ?
#
loop_
_entity_poly.entity_id
_entity_poly.type
_entity_poly.pdbx_seq_one_letter_code
_entity_poly.pdbx_strand_id
1 'polypeptide(L)'
;MFSDLPIAIVERGDSRSQRTTTASIDDIVATAAKAGARSQPPRRRPRRWGRGARRPARARHGREGERAYPYGGHPRAAVSMVAHSRAESLLVHLDDDGVERFDALVCTDGKEIRGDLLLLSCGVGARSEFAQLSGLEVATGILVDGTLQSWRDPAIFAIGDCAQVASRRAPGATSAAPLGGPSGLIGPGWRQADWLAARFTADILQAADDVGPGDLAAERPALVMLKAHGIAVVAAGSIAPEPWGEPSDHGGAHTGDGGSAPLRVAQWVDPQHGRYVKMVTRGGILEVFVCVGMPRTAAELTLLFERGSELPADRSVLLRYDGPDYEASSSSDRFALDATVCWCNGVSVGAIAELAAAGETTVACVGSATRAGTGCGGCKGRIGEVIARFTSSVDGELVG
;
A
#
# COMPACT_ATOMS: atom_id res chain seq x y z
N MET A 1 16.49 3.74 17.35
CA MET A 1 15.51 3.23 18.33
C MET A 1 14.32 2.74 17.52
N PHE A 2 14.41 1.52 17.00
CA PHE A 2 13.45 0.96 16.04
C PHE A 2 12.29 0.32 16.80
N SER A 3 11.09 0.88 16.71
CA SER A 3 9.88 0.33 17.31
C SER A 3 9.06 -0.47 16.29
N ASP A 4 8.68 -1.68 16.67
CA ASP A 4 7.51 -2.46 16.25
C ASP A 4 7.17 -2.47 14.74
N LEU A 5 8.06 -3.01 13.89
CA LEU A 5 7.74 -3.29 12.49
C LEU A 5 8.08 -4.75 12.14
N PRO A 6 7.29 -5.41 11.27
CA PRO A 6 7.40 -6.83 10.97
C PRO A 6 8.55 -7.04 9.99
N ILE A 7 9.38 -8.04 10.25
CA ILE A 7 10.49 -8.41 9.39
C ILE A 7 10.03 -9.60 8.56
N ALA A 8 9.95 -9.43 7.24
CA ALA A 8 9.66 -10.53 6.32
C ALA A 8 10.98 -11.10 5.80
N ILE A 9 11.23 -12.40 6.06
CA ILE A 9 12.40 -13.13 5.56
C ILE A 9 11.90 -14.23 4.62
N VAL A 10 12.50 -14.32 3.43
CA VAL A 10 12.20 -15.35 2.43
C VAL A 10 13.29 -16.41 2.53
N GLU A 11 12.97 -17.60 3.03
CA GLU A 11 13.89 -18.74 3.05
C GLU A 11 13.80 -19.52 1.73
N ARG A 12 14.93 -19.91 1.13
CA ARG A 12 14.96 -21.03 0.20
C ARG A 12 14.98 -22.31 1.03
N GLY A 13 13.99 -23.17 0.81
CA GLY A 13 13.83 -24.40 1.57
C GLY A 13 15.02 -25.32 1.43
N ASP A 14 15.59 -25.72 2.57
CA ASP A 14 16.27 -27.00 2.67
C ASP A 14 15.67 -27.84 3.79
N SER A 15 15.50 -29.12 3.46
CA SER A 15 14.65 -30.05 4.17
C SER A 15 15.26 -30.49 5.50
N ARG A 16 14.80 -29.94 6.63
CA ARG A 16 14.80 -30.63 7.94
C ARG A 16 13.99 -29.90 9.02
N SER A 17 12.79 -30.45 9.29
CA SER A 17 12.07 -30.45 10.57
C SER A 17 11.88 -29.09 11.28
N GLN A 18 10.79 -28.39 10.99
CA GLN A 18 10.26 -27.29 11.81
C GLN A 18 8.90 -27.66 12.42
N ARG A 19 8.66 -27.23 13.67
CA ARG A 19 7.33 -27.21 14.31
C ARG A 19 6.80 -25.78 14.24
N THR A 20 5.52 -25.64 13.93
CA THR A 20 4.84 -24.37 13.71
C THR A 20 3.85 -24.11 14.85
N THR A 21 3.78 -22.88 15.34
CA THR A 21 2.64 -22.37 16.11
C THR A 21 1.95 -21.28 15.27
N THR A 22 0.63 -21.38 15.14
CA THR A 22 -0.22 -20.53 14.29
C THR A 22 -0.48 -19.16 14.95
N ALA A 23 -0.44 -18.07 14.18
CA ALA A 23 -0.88 -16.72 14.61
C ALA A 23 -1.97 -16.17 13.67
N SER A 24 -2.84 -15.32 14.21
CA SER A 24 -4.11 -14.82 13.62
C SER A 24 -3.88 -13.74 12.54
N ILE A 25 -4.80 -13.66 11.58
CA ILE A 25 -4.88 -12.61 10.54
C ILE A 25 -4.89 -11.19 11.11
N ASP A 26 -5.34 -11.01 12.36
CA ASP A 26 -5.39 -9.71 13.04
C ASP A 26 -4.00 -9.06 13.18
N ASP A 27 -2.94 -9.87 13.28
CA ASP A 27 -1.56 -9.39 13.43
C ASP A 27 -0.98 -8.83 12.12
N ILE A 28 -1.46 -9.32 10.96
CA ILE A 28 -1.02 -8.87 9.64
C ILE A 28 -1.67 -7.52 9.30
N VAL A 29 -2.96 -7.34 9.63
CA VAL A 29 -3.71 -6.12 9.36
C VAL A 29 -3.30 -4.97 10.30
N ALA A 30 -3.04 -5.26 11.58
CA ALA A 30 -2.61 -4.24 12.55
C ALA A 30 -1.25 -3.60 12.24
N THR A 31 -0.40 -4.30 11.50
CA THR A 31 0.97 -3.84 11.24
C THR A 31 1.07 -2.91 10.02
N ALA A 32 0.15 -3.02 9.06
CA ALA A 32 0.01 -2.04 7.98
C ALA A 32 -0.59 -0.70 8.47
N ALA A 33 -1.40 -0.73 9.54
CA ALA A 33 -2.09 0.45 10.08
C ALA A 33 -1.24 1.32 11.03
N LYS A 34 -0.23 0.76 11.70
CA LYS A 34 0.55 1.45 12.75
C LYS A 34 1.73 2.30 12.25
N ALA A 35 2.03 2.31 10.95
CA ALA A 35 3.11 3.12 10.39
C ALA A 35 2.84 4.64 10.42
N GLY A 36 1.62 5.08 10.76
CA GLY A 36 1.21 6.50 10.73
C GLY A 36 1.21 7.26 12.06
N ALA A 37 1.57 6.66 13.19
CA ALA A 37 1.53 7.37 14.47
C ALA A 37 2.57 6.84 15.47
N ARG A 38 3.66 7.59 15.69
CA ARG A 38 4.37 7.59 16.98
C ARG A 38 5.28 8.82 17.17
N SER A 39 5.12 9.40 18.35
CA SER A 39 5.81 10.56 18.92
C SER A 39 7.20 10.21 19.49
N GLN A 40 8.05 11.24 19.63
CA GLN A 40 9.46 11.19 20.04
C GLN A 40 9.76 10.41 21.35
N PRO A 41 10.90 9.70 21.45
CA PRO A 41 11.36 9.11 22.71
C PRO A 41 12.34 10.03 23.48
N PRO A 42 12.40 9.93 24.83
CA PRO A 42 13.29 10.75 25.65
C PRO A 42 14.74 10.22 25.67
N ARG A 43 15.70 11.15 25.80
CA ARG A 43 17.15 10.89 25.84
C ARG A 43 17.57 10.19 27.13
N ARG A 44 18.31 9.07 27.04
CA ARG A 44 19.09 8.50 28.17
C ARG A 44 20.51 8.11 27.74
N ARG A 45 21.47 8.40 28.63
CA ARG A 45 22.94 8.23 28.47
C ARG A 45 23.37 6.75 28.47
N PRO A 46 24.52 6.39 27.84
CA PRO A 46 24.94 5.00 27.70
C PRO A 46 25.54 4.44 28.99
N ARG A 47 25.20 3.19 29.33
CA ARG A 47 25.93 2.37 30.31
C ARG A 47 26.74 1.30 29.58
N ARG A 48 27.98 1.13 30.05
CA ARG A 48 29.06 0.27 29.54
C ARG A 48 28.75 -1.20 29.85
N TRP A 49 28.85 -2.10 28.86
CA TRP A 49 28.59 -3.54 29.03
C TRP A 49 29.90 -4.35 29.09
N GLY A 50 29.98 -5.24 30.08
CA GLY A 50 31.02 -6.26 30.22
C GLY A 50 30.61 -7.59 29.59
N ARG A 51 31.59 -8.33 29.08
CA ARG A 51 31.46 -9.65 28.42
C ARG A 51 31.22 -10.76 29.45
N GLY A 52 30.38 -11.75 29.13
CA GLY A 52 30.48 -13.07 29.77
C GLY A 52 29.26 -14.00 29.73
N ALA A 53 29.37 -15.05 28.90
CA ALA A 53 29.13 -16.47 29.21
C ALA A 53 27.73 -17.15 29.06
N ARG A 54 27.74 -18.13 28.12
CA ARG A 54 27.34 -19.55 28.19
C ARG A 54 25.85 -20.00 28.13
N ARG A 55 25.60 -20.89 27.15
CA ARG A 55 24.39 -21.73 26.86
C ARG A 55 24.08 -22.80 27.93
N PRO A 56 22.82 -23.28 28.01
CA PRO A 56 22.58 -24.72 28.12
C PRO A 56 21.45 -25.30 27.23
N ALA A 57 21.26 -26.62 27.35
CA ALA A 57 20.81 -27.63 26.37
C ALA A 57 19.29 -27.85 26.17
N ARG A 58 18.98 -28.61 25.10
CA ARG A 58 17.67 -29.03 24.55
C ARG A 58 16.92 -30.08 25.38
N ALA A 59 15.59 -30.03 25.35
CA ALA A 59 14.68 -31.15 25.71
C ALA A 59 13.76 -31.52 24.54
N ARG A 60 13.53 -32.83 24.32
CA ARG A 60 12.71 -33.42 23.25
C ARG A 60 11.36 -33.89 23.80
N HIS A 61 10.23 -33.57 23.16
CA HIS A 61 8.94 -34.23 23.41
C HIS A 61 8.09 -34.44 22.14
N GLY A 62 7.55 -35.66 22.00
CA GLY A 62 6.26 -36.04 21.39
C GLY A 62 6.00 -35.73 19.91
N ARG A 63 5.59 -36.76 19.15
CA ARG A 63 5.02 -36.68 17.78
C ARG A 63 3.52 -36.97 17.87
N GLU A 64 2.68 -36.11 17.30
CA GLU A 64 1.28 -36.42 16.96
C GLU A 64 1.02 -36.00 15.50
N GLY A 65 0.26 -36.84 14.78
CA GLY A 65 0.24 -36.92 13.33
C GLY A 65 -0.54 -35.83 12.59
N GLU A 66 0.03 -35.39 11.46
CA GLU A 66 -0.61 -34.56 10.44
C GLU A 66 -1.62 -35.38 9.63
N ARG A 67 -2.88 -34.94 9.60
CA ARG A 67 -3.87 -35.32 8.60
C ARG A 67 -3.94 -34.21 7.54
N ALA A 68 -3.60 -34.56 6.30
CA ALA A 68 -3.70 -33.68 5.14
C ALA A 68 -5.18 -33.56 4.70
N TYR A 69 -5.64 -32.34 4.46
CA TYR A 69 -6.92 -32.07 3.80
C TYR A 69 -6.67 -31.61 2.35
N PRO A 70 -7.38 -32.18 1.35
CA PRO A 70 -7.13 -31.87 -0.05
C PRO A 70 -8.16 -30.84 -0.53
N TYR A 71 -7.77 -29.58 -0.74
CA TYR A 71 -8.36 -28.72 -1.77
C TYR A 71 -7.49 -27.47 -1.97
N GLY A 72 -6.94 -27.32 -3.17
CA GLY A 72 -6.70 -26.05 -3.87
C GLY A 72 -5.84 -24.95 -3.24
N GLY A 73 -5.14 -25.19 -2.13
CA GLY A 73 -4.20 -24.23 -1.58
C GLY A 73 -3.01 -24.08 -2.50
N HIS A 74 -2.81 -22.88 -3.06
CA HIS A 74 -1.49 -22.45 -3.54
C HIS A 74 -0.43 -23.00 -2.57
N PRO A 75 0.64 -23.66 -3.03
CA PRO A 75 1.68 -24.13 -2.12
C PRO A 75 2.05 -22.93 -1.28
N ARG A 76 1.86 -23.03 0.05
CA ARG A 76 2.24 -22.01 1.03
C ARG A 76 3.55 -21.43 0.50
N ALA A 77 3.54 -20.17 0.06
CA ALA A 77 4.79 -19.53 -0.34
C ALA A 77 5.76 -19.82 0.80
N ALA A 78 6.99 -20.23 0.50
CA ALA A 78 8.01 -20.65 1.48
C ALA A 78 8.49 -19.48 2.37
N VAL A 79 7.56 -18.65 2.79
CA VAL A 79 7.71 -17.43 3.56
C VAL A 79 7.24 -17.76 4.96
N SER A 80 8.19 -17.78 5.88
CA SER A 80 7.91 -17.89 7.31
C SER A 80 7.73 -16.48 7.86
N MET A 81 6.53 -16.19 8.35
CA MET A 81 6.23 -14.91 9.00
C MET A 81 6.62 -14.99 10.48
N VAL A 82 7.53 -14.12 10.90
CA VAL A 82 7.93 -13.95 12.29
C VAL A 82 7.42 -12.59 12.77
N ALA A 83 6.17 -12.56 13.20
CA ALA A 83 5.51 -11.35 13.69
C ALA A 83 6.01 -10.93 15.08
N HIS A 84 5.69 -9.69 15.49
CA HIS A 84 5.97 -9.13 16.81
C HIS A 84 7.43 -9.26 17.28
N SER A 85 8.36 -9.34 16.33
CA SER A 85 9.78 -9.54 16.59
C SER A 85 10.54 -8.26 16.26
N ARG A 86 11.43 -7.86 17.16
CA ARG A 86 12.23 -6.64 17.02
C ARG A 86 13.69 -7.00 16.82
N ALA A 87 14.28 -6.54 15.72
CA ALA A 87 15.71 -6.67 15.47
C ALA A 87 16.54 -5.95 16.55
N GLU A 88 17.56 -6.64 17.07
CA GLU A 88 18.53 -6.10 18.02
C GLU A 88 19.95 -6.07 17.44
N SER A 89 20.41 -7.17 16.85
CA SER A 89 21.75 -7.28 16.28
C SER A 89 21.83 -8.23 15.09
N LEU A 90 22.96 -8.23 14.40
CA LEU A 90 23.25 -9.12 13.28
C LEU A 90 24.37 -10.09 13.66
N LEU A 91 24.24 -11.34 13.25
CA LEU A 91 25.35 -12.29 13.17
C LEU A 91 25.91 -12.24 11.77
N VAL A 92 27.24 -12.23 11.68
CA VAL A 92 27.99 -12.32 10.43
C VAL A 92 29.00 -13.45 10.54
N HIS A 93 29.28 -14.12 9.43
CA HIS A 93 30.37 -15.08 9.31
C HIS A 93 31.43 -14.55 8.35
N LEU A 94 32.67 -14.98 8.55
CA LEU A 94 33.79 -14.67 7.68
C LEU A 94 33.99 -15.83 6.71
N ASP A 95 33.91 -15.54 5.41
CA ASP A 95 34.24 -16.53 4.38
C ASP A 95 35.75 -16.77 4.27
N ASP A 96 36.13 -17.82 3.55
CA ASP A 96 37.53 -18.15 3.23
C ASP A 96 38.25 -17.00 2.50
N ASP A 97 37.49 -16.17 1.77
CA ASP A 97 37.99 -14.97 1.08
C ASP A 97 38.19 -13.76 2.01
N GLY A 98 37.91 -13.90 3.31
CA GLY A 98 38.03 -12.83 4.31
C GLY A 98 36.89 -11.80 4.26
N VAL A 99 35.78 -12.09 3.59
CA VAL A 99 34.61 -11.22 3.48
C VAL A 99 33.59 -11.56 4.55
N GLU A 100 33.10 -10.56 5.28
CA GLU A 100 31.99 -10.74 6.22
C GLU A 100 30.66 -10.84 5.47
N ARG A 101 29.91 -11.92 5.71
CA ARG A 101 28.57 -12.14 5.16
C ARG A 101 27.53 -12.25 6.26
N PHE A 102 26.32 -11.82 5.94
CA PHE A 102 25.18 -11.98 6.83
C PHE A 102 24.92 -13.46 7.13
N ASP A 103 24.64 -13.77 8.38
CA ASP A 103 24.38 -15.13 8.87
C ASP A 103 23.02 -15.25 9.56
N ALA A 104 22.68 -14.27 10.41
CA ALA A 104 21.41 -14.25 11.12
C ALA A 104 21.04 -12.87 11.64
N LEU A 105 19.73 -12.66 11.82
CA LEU A 105 19.17 -11.57 12.59
C LEU A 105 18.87 -12.05 14.01
N VAL A 106 19.36 -11.32 15.01
CA VAL A 106 19.04 -11.57 16.43
C VAL A 106 17.94 -10.61 16.84
N CYS A 107 16.85 -11.15 17.38
CA CYS A 107 15.75 -10.40 17.92
C CYS A 107 15.94 -10.10 19.42
N THR A 108 15.24 -9.08 19.94
CA THR A 108 15.34 -8.64 21.34
C THR A 108 14.87 -9.69 22.36
N ASP A 109 14.12 -10.69 21.91
CA ASP A 109 13.69 -11.85 22.71
C ASP A 109 14.73 -13.00 22.68
N GLY A 110 15.87 -12.79 22.02
CA GLY A 110 16.94 -13.76 21.83
C GLY A 110 16.71 -14.74 20.67
N LYS A 111 15.61 -14.62 19.91
CA LYS A 111 15.38 -15.46 18.74
C LYS A 111 16.39 -15.12 17.64
N GLU A 112 17.00 -16.13 17.05
CA GLU A 112 17.86 -16.00 15.88
C GLU A 112 17.09 -16.42 14.63
N ILE A 113 17.02 -15.55 13.63
CA ILE A 113 16.47 -15.85 12.32
C ILE A 113 17.62 -15.90 11.31
N ARG A 114 17.97 -17.11 10.89
CA ARG A 114 19.13 -17.36 10.02
C ARG A 114 18.76 -17.13 8.55
N GLY A 115 19.74 -16.73 7.75
CA GLY A 115 19.59 -16.59 6.31
C GLY A 115 20.84 -16.02 5.66
N ASP A 116 20.91 -16.12 4.34
CA ASP A 116 22.07 -15.68 3.56
C ASP A 116 21.95 -14.21 3.10
N LEU A 117 20.73 -13.66 3.13
CA LEU A 117 20.41 -12.30 2.70
C LEU A 117 19.44 -11.64 3.68
N LEU A 118 19.75 -10.41 4.08
CA LEU A 118 18.85 -9.55 4.84
C LEU A 118 18.36 -8.41 3.97
N LEU A 119 17.05 -8.37 3.71
CA LEU A 119 16.38 -7.22 3.09
C LEU A 119 15.67 -6.41 4.18
N LEU A 120 16.04 -5.13 4.31
CA LEU A 120 15.42 -4.21 5.25
C LEU A 120 14.41 -3.32 4.52
N SER A 121 13.14 -3.40 4.94
CA SER A 121 12.04 -2.57 4.43
C SER A 121 11.28 -1.94 5.60
N CYS A 122 11.99 -1.12 6.40
CA CYS A 122 11.51 -0.59 7.68
C CYS A 122 10.86 0.80 7.58
N GLY A 123 10.28 1.12 6.42
CA GLY A 123 9.71 2.43 6.12
C GLY A 123 10.71 3.39 5.48
N VAL A 124 10.20 4.57 5.10
CA VAL A 124 10.96 5.65 4.45
C VAL A 124 10.88 6.91 5.30
N GLY A 125 11.91 7.74 5.22
CA GLY A 125 11.96 9.06 5.85
C GLY A 125 12.20 10.14 4.81
N ALA A 126 11.59 11.31 5.02
CA ALA A 126 11.84 12.46 4.18
C ALA A 126 13.30 12.90 4.28
N ARG A 127 13.94 13.13 3.13
CA ARG A 127 15.29 13.70 3.06
C ARG A 127 15.22 15.22 3.23
N SER A 128 15.24 15.68 4.47
CA SER A 128 15.04 17.08 4.85
C SER A 128 16.31 17.77 5.40
N GLU A 129 17.43 17.05 5.46
CA GLU A 129 18.66 17.52 6.11
C GLU A 129 19.22 18.77 5.42
N PHE A 130 19.21 18.81 4.09
CA PHE A 130 19.68 19.95 3.32
C PHE A 130 18.80 21.20 3.54
N ALA A 131 17.49 21.01 3.59
CA ALA A 131 16.53 22.08 3.86
C ALA A 131 16.72 22.66 5.27
N GLN A 132 16.89 21.79 6.26
CA GLN A 132 17.17 22.17 7.63
C GLN A 132 18.47 22.98 7.76
N LEU A 133 19.57 22.52 7.12
CA LEU A 133 20.85 23.22 7.11
C LEU A 133 20.78 24.58 6.41
N SER A 134 19.84 24.73 5.47
CA SER A 134 19.58 25.98 4.74
C SER A 134 18.63 26.93 5.49
N GLY A 135 18.21 26.59 6.71
CA GLY A 135 17.33 27.43 7.54
C GLY A 135 15.84 27.34 7.20
N LEU A 136 15.44 26.37 6.37
CA LEU A 136 14.03 26.10 6.08
C LEU A 136 13.37 25.38 7.26
N GLU A 137 12.06 25.57 7.40
CA GLU A 137 11.28 24.90 8.44
C GLU A 137 11.02 23.45 8.04
N VAL A 138 11.29 22.53 8.97
CA VAL A 138 11.13 21.08 8.76
C VAL A 138 10.45 20.43 9.97
N ALA A 139 9.65 19.41 9.71
CA ALA A 139 9.07 18.52 10.72
C ALA A 139 9.29 17.06 10.28
N THR A 140 8.23 16.32 9.97
CA THR A 140 8.34 14.99 9.33
C THR A 140 8.86 15.11 7.90
N GLY A 141 8.63 16.26 7.24
CA GLY A 141 9.23 16.66 5.96
C GLY A 141 9.51 18.17 5.92
N ILE A 142 9.86 18.69 4.75
CA ILE A 142 10.03 20.13 4.48
C ILE A 142 8.64 20.78 4.50
N LEU A 143 8.44 21.78 5.36
CA LEU A 143 7.13 22.41 5.53
C LEU A 143 6.84 23.36 4.37
N VAL A 144 5.79 23.03 3.63
CA VAL A 144 5.24 23.84 2.54
C VAL A 144 3.76 24.12 2.76
N ASP A 145 3.24 25.19 2.19
CA ASP A 145 1.81 25.50 2.25
C ASP A 145 1.02 24.87 1.08
N GLY A 146 -0.26 25.21 0.96
CA GLY A 146 -1.13 24.74 -0.12
C GLY A 146 -0.65 25.13 -1.52
N THR A 147 0.30 26.07 -1.63
CA THR A 147 0.92 26.47 -2.90
C THR A 147 2.30 25.83 -3.10
N LEU A 148 2.65 24.83 -2.29
CA LEU A 148 3.93 24.13 -2.29
C LEU A 148 5.15 25.01 -2.00
N GLN A 149 4.92 26.26 -1.58
CA GLN A 149 5.95 27.18 -1.16
C GLN A 149 6.43 26.87 0.25
N SER A 150 7.75 26.95 0.45
CA SER A 150 8.38 26.86 1.76
C SER A 150 7.79 27.89 2.72
N TRP A 151 7.56 27.48 3.95
CA TRP A 151 7.09 28.35 5.03
C TRP A 151 8.03 29.54 5.33
N ARG A 152 9.31 29.42 4.96
CA ARG A 152 10.36 30.42 5.25
C ARG A 152 10.69 31.31 4.06
N ASP A 153 10.84 30.71 2.89
CA ASP A 153 11.38 31.38 1.70
C ASP A 153 10.41 31.23 0.53
N PRO A 154 9.75 32.31 0.08
CA PRO A 154 8.81 32.27 -1.04
C PRO A 154 9.44 31.84 -2.38
N ALA A 155 10.76 31.91 -2.53
CA ALA A 155 11.46 31.47 -3.72
C ALA A 155 11.75 29.96 -3.74
N ILE A 156 11.52 29.26 -2.63
CA ILE A 156 11.84 27.83 -2.48
C ILE A 156 10.56 27.02 -2.37
N PHE A 157 10.50 25.91 -3.10
CA PHE A 157 9.38 24.98 -3.14
C PHE A 157 9.86 23.57 -2.81
N ALA A 158 8.96 22.71 -2.32
CA ALA A 158 9.23 21.29 -2.16
C ALA A 158 8.02 20.46 -2.62
N ILE A 159 8.29 19.31 -3.26
CA ILE A 159 7.30 18.36 -3.76
C ILE A 159 7.72 16.92 -3.48
N GLY A 160 6.80 15.99 -3.61
CA GLY A 160 7.00 14.55 -3.42
C GLY A 160 7.21 14.16 -1.96
N ASP A 161 7.96 13.08 -1.76
CA ASP A 161 8.14 12.43 -0.45
C ASP A 161 8.92 13.27 0.58
N CYS A 162 9.51 14.40 0.16
CA CYS A 162 10.14 15.34 1.09
C CYS A 162 9.20 16.46 1.53
N ALA A 163 8.07 16.68 0.84
CA ALA A 163 7.18 17.81 1.09
C ALA A 163 6.09 17.45 2.10
N GLN A 164 6.05 18.19 3.20
CA GLN A 164 4.96 18.14 4.16
C GLN A 164 4.07 19.36 3.96
N VAL A 165 2.94 19.16 3.28
CA VAL A 165 1.93 20.20 3.01
C VAL A 165 1.15 20.48 4.30
N ALA A 166 1.23 21.70 4.79
CA ALA A 166 0.54 22.14 5.99
C ALA A 166 0.26 23.65 5.93
N SER A 167 -0.89 24.09 6.47
CA SER A 167 -1.21 25.52 6.57
C SER A 167 -0.17 26.26 7.40
N ARG A 168 0.32 27.39 6.89
CA ARG A 168 1.31 28.21 7.60
C ARG A 168 0.79 28.59 8.97
N ARG A 169 1.72 28.61 9.92
CA ARG A 169 1.46 29.04 11.28
C ARG A 169 1.12 30.53 11.32
N ALA A 170 0.09 30.89 12.10
CA ALA A 170 -0.18 32.29 12.42
C ALA A 170 1.00 32.91 13.19
N PRO A 171 1.36 34.18 12.93
CA PRO A 171 2.40 34.89 13.67
C PRO A 171 2.15 34.84 15.18
N GLY A 172 3.17 34.46 15.96
CA GLY A 172 3.11 34.45 17.43
C GLY A 172 2.46 33.23 18.09
N ALA A 173 1.94 32.26 17.33
CA ALA A 173 1.45 31.00 17.93
C ALA A 173 2.62 30.20 18.56
N THR A 174 2.38 29.46 19.64
CA THR A 174 3.38 28.66 20.37
C THR A 174 3.17 27.13 20.34
N SER A 175 2.08 26.65 19.73
CA SER A 175 1.80 25.23 19.44
C SER A 175 2.94 24.44 18.77
N ALA A 176 2.90 23.12 18.93
CA ALA A 176 3.82 22.16 18.35
C ALA A 176 3.85 22.20 16.80
N ALA A 177 4.86 21.55 16.22
CA ALA A 177 5.00 21.35 14.78
C ALA A 177 3.72 20.73 14.16
N PRO A 178 3.42 21.01 12.88
CA PRO A 178 2.25 20.46 12.21
C PRO A 178 2.23 18.94 12.30
N LEU A 179 1.06 18.39 12.64
CA LEU A 179 0.83 16.95 12.59
C LEU A 179 0.80 16.47 11.12
N GLY A 180 1.10 15.19 10.92
CA GLY A 180 1.18 14.58 9.60
C GLY A 180 2.60 14.54 9.04
N GLY A 181 2.69 14.29 7.74
CA GLY A 181 3.95 14.15 7.01
C GLY A 181 3.70 14.00 5.51
N PRO A 182 4.77 13.83 4.72
CA PRO A 182 4.66 13.54 3.30
C PRO A 182 3.83 12.28 3.05
N SER A 183 3.10 12.24 1.94
CA SER A 183 2.21 11.11 1.64
C SER A 183 2.95 9.82 1.32
N GLY A 184 4.16 9.89 0.76
CA GLY A 184 4.96 8.73 0.36
C GLY A 184 4.40 7.99 -0.87
N LEU A 185 3.52 8.66 -1.64
CA LEU A 185 2.77 8.05 -2.74
C LEU A 185 3.07 8.72 -4.07
N ILE A 186 3.09 7.90 -5.12
CA ILE A 186 3.39 8.33 -6.49
C ILE A 186 2.36 9.34 -7.00
N GLY A 187 1.06 9.06 -6.82
CA GLY A 187 -0.03 9.91 -7.35
C GLY A 187 0.00 11.35 -6.82
N PRO A 188 0.03 11.57 -5.49
CA PRO A 188 0.21 12.89 -4.90
C PRO A 188 1.47 13.62 -5.38
N GLY A 189 2.61 12.91 -5.51
CA GLY A 189 3.85 13.50 -6.04
C GLY A 189 3.69 14.06 -7.46
N TRP A 190 3.03 13.32 -8.35
CA TRP A 190 2.71 13.81 -9.71
C TRP A 190 1.80 15.03 -9.69
N ARG A 191 0.74 15.03 -8.87
CA ARG A 191 -0.16 16.20 -8.76
C ARG A 191 0.57 17.45 -8.28
N GLN A 192 1.49 17.29 -7.33
CA GLN A 192 2.32 18.38 -6.85
C GLN A 192 3.25 18.91 -7.96
N ALA A 193 3.85 18.00 -8.73
CA ALA A 193 4.69 18.37 -9.87
C ALA A 193 3.90 19.11 -10.97
N ASP A 194 2.72 18.58 -11.35
CA ASP A 194 1.85 19.18 -12.37
C ASP A 194 1.38 20.58 -11.95
N TRP A 195 0.95 20.72 -10.70
CA TRP A 195 0.51 22.02 -10.16
C TRP A 195 1.66 23.02 -10.14
N LEU A 196 2.85 22.62 -9.66
CA LEU A 196 4.00 23.52 -9.57
C LEU A 196 4.53 23.92 -10.96
N ALA A 197 4.51 23.00 -11.92
CA ALA A 197 4.84 23.30 -13.30
C ALA A 197 3.87 24.31 -13.91
N ALA A 198 2.56 24.13 -13.72
CA ALA A 198 1.54 25.07 -14.18
C ALA A 198 1.72 26.46 -13.55
N ARG A 199 2.05 26.52 -12.26
CA ARG A 199 2.36 27.77 -11.54
C ARG A 199 3.54 28.50 -12.17
N PHE A 200 4.66 27.82 -12.38
CA PHE A 200 5.85 28.43 -13.00
C PHE A 200 5.61 28.86 -14.43
N THR A 201 4.86 28.09 -15.22
CA THR A 201 4.46 28.50 -16.57
C THR A 201 3.64 29.78 -16.55
N ALA A 202 2.67 29.90 -15.64
CA ALA A 202 1.88 31.13 -15.49
C ALA A 202 2.74 32.35 -15.10
N ASP A 203 3.68 32.17 -14.16
CA ASP A 203 4.61 33.23 -13.75
C ASP A 203 5.50 33.72 -14.90
N ILE A 204 6.04 32.80 -15.70
CA ILE A 204 6.92 33.12 -16.84
C ILE A 204 6.15 33.86 -17.94
N LEU A 205 4.93 33.42 -18.22
CA LEU A 205 4.13 33.97 -19.33
C LEU A 205 3.48 35.31 -18.99
N GLN A 206 3.63 35.82 -17.75
CA GLN A 206 3.01 37.06 -17.29
C GLN A 206 1.52 37.12 -17.68
N ALA A 207 0.80 36.00 -17.56
CA ALA A 207 -0.62 35.99 -17.81
C ALA A 207 -1.25 37.07 -16.93
N ALA A 208 -1.83 38.09 -17.56
CA ALA A 208 -2.16 39.38 -16.96
C ALA A 208 -3.29 39.34 -15.89
N ASP A 209 -3.70 38.14 -15.49
CA ASP A 209 -4.61 37.92 -14.37
C ASP A 209 -3.77 37.47 -13.17
N ASP A 210 -3.74 38.30 -12.13
CA ASP A 210 -3.10 38.10 -10.82
C ASP A 210 -3.60 36.86 -10.03
N VAL A 211 -4.33 35.96 -10.70
CA VAL A 211 -4.88 34.74 -10.14
C VAL A 211 -4.03 33.58 -10.66
N GLY A 212 -2.91 33.32 -9.98
CA GLY A 212 -2.18 32.06 -10.14
C GLY A 212 -3.12 30.86 -9.93
N PRO A 213 -2.71 29.63 -10.30
CA PRO A 213 -3.47 28.45 -9.90
C PRO A 213 -3.71 28.55 -8.39
N GLY A 214 -4.98 28.50 -7.96
CA GLY A 214 -5.32 28.53 -6.55
C GLY A 214 -4.63 27.39 -5.79
N ASP A 215 -4.82 27.33 -4.48
CA ASP A 215 -4.22 26.30 -3.64
C ASP A 215 -4.32 24.90 -4.28
N LEU A 216 -3.24 24.13 -4.15
CA LEU A 216 -3.23 22.72 -4.54
C LEU A 216 -4.44 22.06 -3.90
N ALA A 217 -5.27 21.44 -4.75
CA ALA A 217 -6.46 20.75 -4.31
C ALA A 217 -6.13 19.79 -3.17
N ALA A 218 -6.96 19.82 -2.12
CA ALA A 218 -6.76 18.99 -0.94
C ALA A 218 -6.52 17.52 -1.32
N GLU A 219 -5.56 16.90 -0.63
CA GLU A 219 -5.19 15.53 -0.92
C GLU A 219 -6.37 14.59 -0.65
N ARG A 220 -6.87 13.95 -1.71
CA ARG A 220 -7.89 12.90 -1.58
C ARG A 220 -7.30 11.72 -0.81
N PRO A 221 -8.10 10.99 0.01
CA PRO A 221 -7.59 9.84 0.73
C PRO A 221 -6.98 8.85 -0.27
N ALA A 222 -5.78 8.38 0.06
CA ALA A 222 -4.98 7.55 -0.83
C ALA A 222 -5.69 6.25 -1.16
N LEU A 223 -5.66 5.85 -2.44
CA LEU A 223 -5.97 4.50 -2.91
C LEU A 223 -4.65 3.80 -3.25
N VAL A 224 -4.42 2.64 -2.65
CA VAL A 224 -3.21 1.83 -2.85
C VAL A 224 -3.61 0.42 -3.24
N MET A 225 -3.01 -0.08 -4.34
CA MET A 225 -3.14 -1.46 -4.76
C MET A 225 -1.79 -2.18 -4.61
N LEU A 226 -1.80 -3.33 -3.96
CA LEU A 226 -0.62 -4.16 -3.82
C LEU A 226 -0.28 -4.80 -5.17
N LYS A 227 0.96 -4.58 -5.62
CA LYS A 227 1.51 -5.18 -6.83
C LYS A 227 2.20 -6.50 -6.49
N ALA A 228 1.42 -7.50 -6.07
CA ALA A 228 1.93 -8.84 -5.76
C ALA A 228 1.19 -9.89 -6.59
N HIS A 229 1.93 -10.82 -7.19
CA HIS A 229 1.32 -11.92 -7.94
C HIS A 229 0.59 -12.86 -6.98
N GLY A 230 -0.65 -13.23 -7.33
CA GLY A 230 -1.47 -14.14 -6.53
C GLY A 230 -2.08 -13.55 -5.25
N ILE A 231 -1.84 -12.26 -4.95
CA ILE A 231 -2.43 -11.58 -3.80
C ILE A 231 -3.10 -10.30 -4.27
N ALA A 232 -4.43 -10.29 -4.26
CA ALA A 232 -5.21 -9.08 -4.52
C ALA A 232 -5.39 -8.33 -3.20
N VAL A 233 -4.75 -7.17 -3.05
CA VAL A 233 -5.01 -6.24 -1.94
C VAL A 233 -5.23 -4.84 -2.47
N VAL A 234 -6.32 -4.23 -2.06
CA VAL A 234 -6.62 -2.82 -2.31
C VAL A 234 -7.00 -2.17 -0.98
N ALA A 235 -6.47 -0.98 -0.71
CA ALA A 235 -6.84 -0.20 0.45
C ALA A 235 -7.03 1.27 0.07
N ALA A 236 -8.00 1.92 0.69
CA ALA A 236 -8.26 3.33 0.57
C ALA A 236 -8.45 3.98 1.94
N GLY A 237 -7.87 5.16 2.15
CA GLY A 237 -8.01 5.95 3.38
C GLY A 237 -7.33 5.36 4.62
N SER A 238 -7.67 5.89 5.81
CA SER A 238 -7.11 5.45 7.09
C SER A 238 -7.95 4.33 7.72
N ILE A 239 -7.40 3.12 7.81
CA ILE A 239 -8.08 1.92 8.33
C ILE A 239 -8.20 1.84 9.87
N ALA A 240 -7.84 2.91 10.57
CA ALA A 240 -7.83 2.99 12.02
C ALA A 240 -9.19 2.74 12.73
N PRO A 241 -10.36 3.15 12.18
CA PRO A 241 -11.64 2.94 12.85
C PRO A 241 -11.95 1.45 13.02
N GLU A 242 -12.22 1.00 14.25
CA GLU A 242 -12.49 -0.42 14.54
C GLU A 242 -13.99 -0.74 14.65
N PRO A 243 -14.42 -1.99 14.35
CA PRO A 243 -15.77 -2.44 14.66
C PRO A 243 -16.07 -2.22 16.14
N TRP A 244 -17.26 -1.69 16.43
CA TRP A 244 -17.69 -1.38 17.80
C TRP A 244 -16.82 -0.36 18.54
N GLY A 245 -15.86 0.28 17.85
CA GLY A 245 -15.12 1.40 18.40
C GLY A 245 -16.03 2.57 18.71
N GLU A 246 -15.65 3.38 19.71
CA GLU A 246 -16.37 4.63 19.95
C GLU A 246 -16.32 5.52 18.71
N PRO A 247 -17.38 6.31 18.42
CA PRO A 247 -17.35 7.29 17.34
C PRO A 247 -16.19 8.25 17.57
N SER A 248 -15.05 8.01 16.91
CA SER A 248 -13.89 8.87 17.03
C SER A 248 -14.08 10.09 16.13
N ASP A 249 -14.11 11.28 16.72
CA ASP A 249 -14.04 12.59 16.03
C ASP A 249 -12.68 12.87 15.35
N HIS A 250 -11.83 11.86 15.21
CA HIS A 250 -10.48 12.01 14.66
C HIS A 250 -10.49 11.92 13.14
N GLY A 251 -10.97 12.99 12.51
CA GLY A 251 -10.77 13.30 11.11
C GLY A 251 -10.65 14.81 10.92
N GLY A 252 -9.40 15.30 10.82
CA GLY A 252 -9.04 16.58 10.20
C GLY A 252 -9.61 17.85 10.81
N ALA A 253 -8.74 18.67 11.41
CA ALA A 253 -9.06 20.06 11.72
C ALA A 253 -9.30 20.86 10.43
N HIS A 254 -10.56 20.99 9.99
CA HIS A 254 -11.02 22.13 9.20
C HIS A 254 -12.47 22.46 9.55
N THR A 255 -12.62 23.66 10.11
CA THR A 255 -13.79 24.55 10.18
C THR A 255 -15.08 24.01 10.80
N GLY A 256 -15.50 24.69 11.87
CA GLY A 256 -16.75 24.44 12.57
C GLY A 256 -17.96 24.47 11.64
N ASP A 257 -18.58 23.32 11.49
CA ASP A 257 -20.00 23.15 11.24
C ASP A 257 -20.44 21.85 11.94
N GLY A 258 -21.69 21.80 12.39
CA GLY A 258 -22.19 20.84 13.37
C GLY A 258 -22.10 19.36 12.95
N GLY A 259 -21.84 18.51 13.94
CA GLY A 259 -22.29 17.11 13.99
C GLY A 259 -22.01 16.26 12.75
N SER A 260 -20.74 16.08 12.38
CA SER A 260 -20.38 15.09 11.36
C SER A 260 -20.92 13.71 11.75
N ALA A 261 -21.64 13.05 10.83
CA ALA A 261 -22.23 11.74 11.10
C ALA A 261 -21.14 10.78 11.61
N PRO A 262 -21.43 9.93 12.61
CA PRO A 262 -20.43 9.04 13.17
C PRO A 262 -19.99 7.98 12.16
N LEU A 263 -18.72 7.56 12.23
CA LEU A 263 -18.19 6.48 11.39
C LEU A 263 -18.89 5.15 11.67
N ARG A 264 -19.04 4.33 10.64
CA ARG A 264 -19.68 3.00 10.70
C ARG A 264 -18.82 1.98 9.98
N VAL A 265 -18.39 0.96 10.72
CA VAL A 265 -17.53 -0.11 10.22
C VAL A 265 -18.36 -1.34 9.87
N ALA A 266 -18.08 -1.95 8.71
CA ALA A 266 -18.54 -3.29 8.39
C ALA A 266 -17.34 -4.14 7.95
N GLN A 267 -17.23 -5.35 8.48
CA GLN A 267 -16.05 -6.21 8.30
C GLN A 267 -16.45 -7.67 8.10
N TRP A 268 -15.77 -8.33 7.17
CA TRP A 268 -15.88 -9.77 6.92
C TRP A 268 -14.49 -10.39 6.87
N VAL A 269 -14.36 -11.56 7.50
CA VAL A 269 -13.11 -12.29 7.62
C VAL A 269 -13.38 -13.77 7.33
N ASP A 270 -12.69 -14.31 6.33
CA ASP A 270 -12.72 -15.73 5.97
C ASP A 270 -11.27 -16.20 5.76
N PRO A 271 -10.60 -16.62 6.85
CA PRO A 271 -9.21 -17.03 6.83
C PRO A 271 -8.97 -18.27 5.97
N GLN A 272 -9.95 -19.16 5.90
CA GLN A 272 -9.83 -20.42 5.15
C GLN A 272 -9.67 -20.16 3.66
N HIS A 273 -10.38 -19.16 3.12
CA HIS A 273 -10.31 -18.78 1.71
C HIS A 273 -9.40 -17.57 1.46
N GLY A 274 -8.72 -17.07 2.49
CA GLY A 274 -7.82 -15.91 2.37
C GLY A 274 -8.53 -14.61 2.02
N ARG A 275 -9.78 -14.44 2.48
CA ARG A 275 -10.63 -13.29 2.16
C ARG A 275 -10.79 -12.39 3.37
N TYR A 276 -10.64 -11.10 3.15
CA TYR A 276 -10.86 -10.10 4.18
C TYR A 276 -11.35 -8.82 3.53
N VAL A 277 -12.40 -8.22 4.10
CA VAL A 277 -12.81 -6.88 3.70
C VAL A 277 -13.29 -6.08 4.90
N LYS A 278 -12.84 -4.83 4.99
CA LYS A 278 -13.30 -3.84 5.98
C LYS A 278 -13.69 -2.59 5.21
N MET A 279 -14.88 -2.07 5.50
CA MET A 279 -15.44 -0.87 4.92
C MET A 279 -15.81 0.09 6.04
N VAL A 280 -15.42 1.35 5.93
CA VAL A 280 -15.81 2.41 6.84
C VAL A 280 -16.57 3.48 6.07
N THR A 281 -17.75 3.80 6.57
CA THR A 281 -18.63 4.80 5.96
C THR A 281 -18.96 5.92 6.91
N ARG A 282 -19.23 7.10 6.35
CA ARG A 282 -19.83 8.24 7.05
C ARG A 282 -21.14 8.60 6.38
N GLY A 283 -22.24 8.56 7.13
CA GLY A 283 -23.57 8.82 6.56
C GLY A 283 -23.91 7.89 5.36
N GLY A 284 -23.37 6.67 5.33
CA GLY A 284 -23.55 5.74 4.20
C GLY A 284 -22.46 5.81 3.11
N ILE A 285 -21.80 6.96 2.96
CA ILE A 285 -20.74 7.19 1.96
C ILE A 285 -19.46 6.45 2.35
N LEU A 286 -18.83 5.74 1.40
CA LEU A 286 -17.57 5.02 1.62
C LEU A 286 -16.37 5.97 1.73
N GLU A 287 -15.74 6.03 2.91
CA GLU A 287 -14.55 6.86 3.16
C GLU A 287 -13.25 6.04 3.24
N VAL A 288 -13.35 4.77 3.62
CA VAL A 288 -12.19 3.89 3.82
C VAL A 288 -12.58 2.47 3.47
N PHE A 289 -11.69 1.73 2.81
CA PHE A 289 -11.80 0.28 2.76
C PHE A 289 -10.45 -0.41 2.70
N VAL A 290 -10.44 -1.69 3.02
CA VAL A 290 -9.37 -2.61 2.66
C VAL A 290 -10.03 -3.91 2.22
N CYS A 291 -9.56 -4.47 1.12
CA CYS A 291 -10.10 -5.66 0.49
C CYS A 291 -8.95 -6.58 0.09
N VAL A 292 -8.99 -7.84 0.55
CA VAL A 292 -7.95 -8.86 0.38
C VAL A 292 -8.60 -10.12 -0.19
N GLY A 293 -8.01 -10.68 -1.24
CA GLY A 293 -8.44 -11.96 -1.83
C GLY A 293 -9.79 -11.92 -2.54
N MET A 294 -10.34 -10.72 -2.77
CA MET A 294 -11.67 -10.49 -3.35
C MET A 294 -11.57 -9.41 -4.46
N PRO A 295 -10.99 -9.75 -5.63
CA PRO A 295 -10.65 -8.77 -6.66
C PRO A 295 -11.87 -8.07 -7.27
N ARG A 296 -13.02 -8.75 -7.41
CA ARG A 296 -14.21 -8.13 -8.01
C ARG A 296 -14.90 -7.19 -7.03
N THR A 297 -15.02 -7.59 -5.76
CA THR A 297 -15.47 -6.71 -4.68
C THR A 297 -14.53 -5.51 -4.54
N ALA A 298 -13.21 -5.71 -4.63
CA ALA A 298 -12.24 -4.62 -4.57
C ALA A 298 -12.42 -3.59 -5.70
N ALA A 299 -12.72 -4.04 -6.92
CA ALA A 299 -13.00 -3.16 -8.06
C ALA A 299 -14.25 -2.31 -7.82
N GLU A 300 -15.35 -2.91 -7.36
CA GLU A 300 -16.57 -2.17 -7.04
C GLU A 300 -16.36 -1.14 -5.92
N LEU A 301 -15.70 -1.55 -4.83
CA LEU A 301 -15.37 -0.65 -3.72
C LEU A 301 -14.49 0.52 -4.16
N THR A 302 -13.57 0.29 -5.10
CA THR A 302 -12.74 1.35 -5.67
C THR A 302 -13.60 2.39 -6.39
N LEU A 303 -14.55 1.95 -7.22
CA LEU A 303 -15.46 2.86 -7.93
C LEU A 303 -16.36 3.65 -6.98
N LEU A 304 -16.92 2.99 -5.97
CA LEU A 304 -17.77 3.64 -4.95
C LEU A 304 -16.98 4.69 -4.16
N PHE A 305 -15.72 4.37 -3.79
CA PHE A 305 -14.82 5.29 -3.09
C PHE A 305 -14.45 6.49 -3.97
N GLU A 306 -14.06 6.26 -5.22
CA GLU A 306 -13.67 7.33 -6.13
C GLU A 306 -14.81 8.30 -6.44
N ARG A 307 -16.06 7.81 -6.45
CA ARG A 307 -17.26 8.61 -6.67
C ARG A 307 -17.83 9.26 -5.40
N GLY A 308 -17.34 8.89 -4.21
CA GLY A 308 -17.94 9.30 -2.94
C GLY A 308 -19.39 8.82 -2.81
N SER A 309 -19.68 7.60 -3.27
CA SER A 309 -21.03 7.04 -3.29
C SER A 309 -21.38 6.31 -1.99
N GLU A 310 -22.69 6.23 -1.71
CA GLU A 310 -23.21 5.41 -0.62
C GLU A 310 -23.02 3.92 -0.91
N LEU A 311 -22.73 3.14 0.14
CA LEU A 311 -22.78 1.69 0.05
C LEU A 311 -24.22 1.18 -0.01
N PRO A 312 -24.46 0.01 -0.62
CA PRO A 312 -25.73 -0.69 -0.49
C PRO A 312 -26.15 -0.88 0.97
N ALA A 313 -27.45 -0.76 1.24
CA ALA A 313 -28.01 -0.92 2.58
C ALA A 313 -27.63 -2.28 3.19
N ASP A 314 -27.74 -3.35 2.40
CA ASP A 314 -27.12 -4.65 2.70
C ASP A 314 -25.73 -4.73 2.06
N ARG A 315 -24.71 -4.47 2.86
CA ARG A 315 -23.30 -4.51 2.44
C ARG A 315 -22.82 -5.91 2.06
N SER A 316 -23.49 -6.97 2.52
CA SER A 316 -23.10 -8.35 2.20
C SER A 316 -23.26 -8.67 0.72
N VAL A 317 -24.09 -7.92 -0.02
CA VAL A 317 -24.25 -8.05 -1.47
C VAL A 317 -22.92 -7.86 -2.22
N LEU A 318 -22.04 -7.00 -1.70
CA LEU A 318 -20.74 -6.73 -2.29
C LEU A 318 -19.82 -7.96 -2.24
N LEU A 319 -20.02 -8.87 -1.27
CA LEU A 319 -19.24 -10.10 -1.18
C LEU A 319 -19.62 -11.12 -2.25
N ARG A 320 -20.84 -11.00 -2.78
CA ARG A 320 -21.34 -11.92 -3.80
C ARG A 320 -20.51 -11.81 -5.07
N TYR A 321 -19.90 -10.65 -5.38
CA TYR A 321 -19.06 -10.45 -6.56
C TYR A 321 -17.94 -11.51 -6.71
N ASP A 322 -17.37 -11.97 -5.60
CA ASP A 322 -16.34 -13.02 -5.57
C ASP A 322 -16.89 -14.40 -5.16
N GLY A 323 -18.21 -14.55 -5.14
CA GLY A 323 -18.91 -15.81 -4.96
C GLY A 323 -18.94 -16.67 -6.24
N PRO A 324 -19.10 -18.00 -6.11
CA PRO A 324 -19.18 -18.91 -7.26
C PRO A 324 -20.40 -18.63 -8.13
N ASP A 325 -21.50 -18.15 -7.52
CA ASP A 325 -22.77 -17.86 -8.19
C ASP A 325 -22.80 -16.47 -8.84
N TYR A 326 -21.71 -15.70 -8.74
CA TYR A 326 -21.65 -14.41 -9.42
C TYR A 326 -21.33 -14.60 -10.90
N GLU A 327 -22.40 -14.61 -11.66
CA GLU A 327 -22.36 -14.18 -13.04
C GLU A 327 -22.35 -12.66 -13.03
N ALA A 328 -21.21 -12.06 -13.45
CA ALA A 328 -21.21 -10.65 -13.85
C ALA A 328 -22.40 -10.49 -14.79
N SER A 329 -23.33 -9.58 -14.45
CA SER A 329 -24.60 -9.49 -15.14
C SER A 329 -24.36 -9.61 -16.64
N SER A 330 -25.18 -10.42 -17.30
CA SER A 330 -25.20 -10.70 -18.73
C SER A 330 -25.45 -9.46 -19.61
N SER A 331 -25.13 -8.25 -19.12
CA SER A 331 -25.23 -6.96 -19.79
C SER A 331 -23.88 -6.31 -20.08
N SER A 332 -22.74 -6.88 -19.68
CA SER A 332 -21.44 -6.47 -20.21
C SER A 332 -20.74 -7.69 -20.78
N ASP A 333 -20.77 -7.86 -22.10
CA ASP A 333 -19.85 -8.78 -22.76
C ASP A 333 -18.44 -8.46 -22.26
N ARG A 334 -17.79 -9.43 -21.63
CA ARG A 334 -16.45 -9.25 -21.05
C ARG A 334 -15.39 -8.95 -22.13
N PHE A 335 -15.73 -9.17 -23.40
CA PHE A 335 -14.97 -8.81 -24.59
C PHE A 335 -15.57 -7.60 -25.33
N ALA A 336 -16.54 -6.90 -24.76
CA ALA A 336 -16.99 -5.61 -25.27
C ALA A 336 -15.80 -4.65 -25.36
N LEU A 337 -15.70 -3.91 -26.46
CA LEU A 337 -14.53 -3.10 -26.78
C LEU A 337 -14.26 -1.99 -25.76
N ASP A 338 -15.28 -1.54 -25.03
CA ASP A 338 -15.19 -0.54 -23.97
C ASP A 338 -14.81 -1.13 -22.59
N ALA A 339 -14.85 -2.46 -22.42
CA ALA A 339 -14.51 -3.10 -21.16
C ALA A 339 -13.03 -2.87 -20.79
N THR A 340 -12.77 -2.41 -19.56
CA THR A 340 -11.40 -2.12 -19.08
C THR A 340 -10.67 -3.42 -18.71
N VAL A 341 -9.47 -3.60 -19.27
CA VAL A 341 -8.56 -4.73 -19.00
C VAL A 341 -7.45 -4.34 -18.03
N CYS A 342 -6.87 -3.14 -18.17
CA CYS A 342 -5.84 -2.64 -17.27
C CYS A 342 -6.30 -1.38 -16.56
N TRP A 343 -6.68 -1.49 -15.28
CA TRP A 343 -7.11 -0.36 -14.45
C TRP A 343 -5.99 0.63 -14.15
N CYS A 344 -4.74 0.16 -14.01
CA CYS A 344 -3.61 1.05 -13.71
C CYS A 344 -3.28 2.03 -14.85
N ASN A 345 -3.56 1.66 -16.09
CA ASN A 345 -3.22 2.46 -17.27
C ASN A 345 -4.43 2.74 -18.17
N GLY A 346 -5.66 2.44 -17.69
CA GLY A 346 -6.90 2.69 -18.42
C GLY A 346 -7.05 1.97 -19.77
N VAL A 347 -6.48 0.76 -19.93
CA VAL A 347 -6.46 0.06 -21.23
C VAL A 347 -7.70 -0.84 -21.38
N SER A 348 -8.45 -0.67 -22.47
CA SER A 348 -9.67 -1.43 -22.77
C SER A 348 -9.42 -2.67 -23.63
N VAL A 349 -10.45 -3.52 -23.78
CA VAL A 349 -10.45 -4.64 -24.73
C VAL A 349 -10.27 -4.13 -26.16
N GLY A 350 -10.92 -3.04 -26.54
CA GLY A 350 -10.83 -2.46 -27.88
C GLY A 350 -9.42 -2.03 -28.24
N ALA A 351 -8.73 -1.35 -27.30
CA ALA A 351 -7.33 -0.98 -27.50
C ALA A 351 -6.41 -2.19 -27.72
N ILE A 352 -6.71 -3.32 -27.05
CA ILE A 352 -5.94 -4.57 -27.22
C ILE A 352 -6.32 -5.28 -28.53
N ALA A 353 -7.60 -5.26 -28.90
CA ALA A 353 -8.09 -5.85 -30.14
C ALA A 353 -7.52 -5.14 -31.38
N GLU A 354 -7.42 -3.81 -31.35
CA GLU A 354 -6.77 -3.01 -32.40
C GLU A 354 -5.29 -3.38 -32.57
N LEU A 355 -4.57 -3.55 -31.46
CA LEU A 355 -3.17 -3.99 -31.48
C LEU A 355 -3.03 -5.41 -32.01
N ALA A 356 -3.90 -6.34 -31.58
CA ALA A 356 -3.90 -7.70 -32.09
C ALA A 356 -4.17 -7.75 -33.60
N ALA A 357 -5.10 -6.93 -34.10
CA ALA A 357 -5.38 -6.78 -35.53
C ALA A 357 -4.19 -6.18 -36.31
N ALA A 358 -3.39 -5.32 -35.68
CA ALA A 358 -2.15 -4.79 -36.23
C ALA A 358 -0.96 -5.77 -36.18
N GLY A 359 -1.18 -7.02 -35.72
CA GLY A 359 -0.16 -8.07 -35.62
C GLY A 359 0.59 -8.13 -34.29
N GLU A 360 0.27 -7.23 -33.35
CA GLU A 360 0.88 -7.17 -32.01
C GLU A 360 0.21 -8.17 -31.06
N THR A 361 0.44 -9.46 -31.31
CA THR A 361 -0.28 -10.60 -30.73
C THR A 361 0.37 -11.19 -29.47
N THR A 362 1.16 -10.40 -28.74
CA THR A 362 1.76 -10.84 -27.47
C THR A 362 1.47 -9.86 -26.34
N VAL A 363 1.40 -10.38 -25.11
CA VAL A 363 1.25 -9.55 -23.89
C VAL A 363 2.38 -8.53 -23.76
N ALA A 364 3.59 -8.87 -24.22
CA ALA A 364 4.74 -7.97 -24.21
C ALA A 364 4.54 -6.80 -25.18
N CYS A 365 4.07 -7.07 -26.40
CA CYS A 365 3.79 -6.04 -27.40
C CYS A 365 2.71 -5.07 -26.93
N VAL A 366 1.59 -5.60 -26.38
CA VAL A 366 0.54 -4.79 -25.77
C VAL A 366 1.09 -3.93 -24.64
N GLY A 367 1.96 -4.50 -23.79
CA GLY A 367 2.58 -3.76 -22.71
C GLY A 367 3.51 -2.64 -23.16
N SER A 368 4.28 -2.85 -24.24
CA SER A 368 5.13 -1.81 -24.83
C SER A 368 4.32 -0.67 -25.42
N ALA A 369 3.22 -0.97 -26.12
CA ALA A 369 2.38 0.03 -26.78
C ALA A 369 1.49 0.83 -25.82
N THR A 370 0.97 0.18 -24.77
CA THR A 370 -0.09 0.76 -23.91
C THR A 370 0.31 0.93 -22.44
N ARG A 371 1.48 0.42 -22.05
CA ARG A 371 1.92 0.23 -20.66
C ARG A 371 1.07 -0.77 -19.87
N ALA A 372 0.08 -1.44 -20.46
CA ALA A 372 -0.68 -2.48 -19.76
C ALA A 372 0.23 -3.61 -19.28
N GLY A 373 0.03 -4.07 -18.04
CA GLY A 373 0.81 -5.18 -17.48
C GLY A 373 2.27 -4.84 -17.11
N THR A 374 2.77 -3.63 -17.39
CA THR A 374 4.14 -3.23 -17.00
C THR A 374 4.23 -2.74 -15.55
N GLY A 375 3.09 -2.31 -14.97
CA GLY A 375 2.99 -1.81 -13.60
C GLY A 375 2.72 -2.91 -12.56
N CYS A 376 1.45 -3.24 -12.32
CA CYS A 376 1.04 -4.25 -11.32
C CYS A 376 1.09 -5.69 -11.83
N GLY A 377 1.12 -5.88 -13.16
CA GLY A 377 1.11 -7.20 -13.80
C GLY A 377 -0.20 -8.01 -13.67
N GLY A 378 -1.16 -7.57 -12.86
CA GLY A 378 -2.40 -8.31 -12.59
C GLY A 378 -3.27 -8.56 -13.83
N CYS A 379 -3.21 -7.68 -14.83
CA CYS A 379 -3.96 -7.82 -16.07
C CYS A 379 -3.27 -8.70 -17.12
N LYS A 380 -2.03 -9.19 -16.91
CA LYS A 380 -1.28 -9.95 -17.94
C LYS A 380 -2.02 -11.19 -18.44
N GLY A 381 -2.65 -11.95 -17.53
CA GLY A 381 -3.48 -13.11 -17.93
C GLY A 381 -4.68 -12.68 -18.78
N ARG A 382 -5.38 -11.62 -18.36
CA ARG A 382 -6.54 -11.08 -19.07
C ARG A 382 -6.18 -10.54 -20.46
N ILE A 383 -5.02 -9.89 -20.61
CA ILE A 383 -4.50 -9.45 -21.91
C ILE A 383 -4.33 -10.67 -22.83
N GLY A 384 -3.75 -11.76 -22.33
CA GLY A 384 -3.60 -13.01 -23.10
C GLY A 384 -4.92 -13.61 -23.57
N GLU A 385 -5.95 -13.62 -22.71
CA GLU A 385 -7.29 -14.08 -23.09
C GLU A 385 -7.93 -13.23 -24.19
N VAL A 386 -7.78 -11.89 -24.10
CA VAL A 386 -8.30 -10.97 -25.13
C VAL A 386 -7.57 -11.18 -26.45
N ILE A 387 -6.24 -11.25 -26.45
CA ILE A 387 -5.46 -11.54 -27.66
C ILE A 387 -5.95 -12.84 -28.30
N ALA A 388 -6.00 -13.94 -27.55
CA ALA A 388 -6.42 -15.24 -28.07
C ALA A 388 -7.82 -15.18 -28.72
N ARG A 389 -8.77 -14.46 -28.10
CA ARG A 389 -10.13 -14.30 -28.61
C ARG A 389 -10.20 -13.60 -29.97
N PHE A 390 -9.38 -12.57 -30.17
CA PHE A 390 -9.41 -11.74 -31.38
C PHE A 390 -8.44 -12.22 -32.46
N THR A 391 -7.42 -13.02 -32.13
CA THR A 391 -6.59 -13.70 -33.14
C THR A 391 -7.29 -14.93 -33.71
N SER A 392 -8.03 -15.69 -32.90
CA SER A 392 -8.78 -16.87 -33.38
C SER A 392 -9.98 -16.53 -34.26
N SER A 393 -10.47 -15.28 -34.28
CA SER A 393 -11.52 -14.85 -35.21
C SER A 393 -11.00 -14.37 -36.56
N VAL A 394 -9.68 -14.21 -36.73
CA VAL A 394 -9.09 -13.78 -38.01
C VAL A 394 -8.90 -14.97 -38.97
N ASP A 395 -8.83 -16.20 -38.45
CA ASP A 395 -8.73 -17.43 -39.25
C ASP A 395 -10.10 -18.05 -39.61
N GLY A 396 -11.22 -17.44 -39.19
CA GLY A 396 -12.58 -17.95 -39.36
C GLY A 396 -13.46 -16.97 -40.12
N GLU A 397 -13.53 -17.18 -41.43
CA GLU A 397 -14.40 -16.50 -42.39
C GLU A 397 -15.87 -16.42 -41.94
N LEU A 398 -16.50 -15.26 -42.16
CA LEU A 398 -17.93 -15.03 -42.04
C LEU A 398 -18.74 -16.03 -42.89
N VAL A 399 -19.65 -16.79 -42.26
CA VAL A 399 -20.89 -17.25 -42.91
C VAL A 399 -22.00 -17.29 -41.85
N GLY A 400 -23.02 -16.44 -42.00
CA GLY A 400 -24.30 -16.52 -41.31
C GLY A 400 -24.67 -15.28 -40.51
#